data_AF-A0A2T4JMR5-F1
#
_entry.id   AF-A0A2T4JMR5-F1
#
_cell.length_a   1.000
_cell.length_b   1.000
_cell.length_c   1.000
_cell.angle_alpha   90.00
_cell.angle_beta   90.00
_cell.angle_gamma   90.00
#
_symmetry.space_group_name_H-M   'P 1'
#
loop_
_entity.id
_entity.type
_entity.pdbx_description
1 polymer ?
#
loop_
_entity_poly.entity_id
_entity_poly.type
_entity_poly.pdbx_seq_one_letter_code
_entity_poly.pdbx_strand_id
1 'polypeptide(L)' 'MRISVGDRLPAATLVKLGETGPEQVDLAGLTAGRNVVIFAVPGAFTPT' A
#
# COMPACT_ATOMS: atom_id res chain seq x y z
N MET A 1 12.92 4.37 -9.85
CA MET A 1 11.99 3.52 -10.62
C MET A 1 10.64 4.21 -10.68
N ARG A 2 10.03 4.34 -11.87
CA ARG A 2 8.75 5.02 -12.09
C ARG A 2 7.75 3.96 -12.52
N ILE A 3 6.55 3.97 -11.93
CA ILE A 3 5.46 3.08 -12.32
C ILE A 3 4.73 3.74 -13.50
N SER A 4 4.44 2.97 -14.55
CA SER A 4 3.69 3.42 -15.72
C SER A 4 2.34 2.71 -15.82
N VAL A 5 1.44 3.24 -16.65
CA VAL A 5 0.13 2.61 -16.90
C VAL A 5 0.33 1.25 -17.53
N GLY A 6 -0.33 0.22 -16.99
CA GLY A 6 -0.20 -1.16 -17.43
C GLY A 6 0.87 -1.97 -16.68
N ASP A 7 1.74 -1.31 -15.92
CA ASP A 7 2.71 -2.01 -15.07
C ASP A 7 2.03 -2.70 -13.89
N ARG A 8 2.57 -3.85 -13.50
CA ARG A 8 2.22 -4.47 -12.22
C ARG A 8 2.90 -3.70 -11.09
N LEU A 9 2.16 -3.52 -9.99
CA LEU A 9 2.73 -2.93 -8.78
C LEU A 9 3.92 -3.78 -8.29
N PRO A 10 5.02 -3.15 -7.84
CA PRO A 10 6.14 -3.87 -7.24
C PRO A 10 5.70 -4.66 -6.01
N ALA A 11 6.31 -5.84 -5.82
CA ALA A 11 6.11 -6.61 -4.60
C ALA A 11 6.65 -5.81 -3.40
N ALA A 12 5.81 -5.64 -2.38
CA ALA A 12 6.16 -4.91 -1.17
C ALA A 12 5.38 -5.47 0.02
N THR A 13 6.08 -5.62 1.14
CA THR A 13 5.47 -5.91 2.43
C THR A 13 5.33 -4.61 3.20
N LEU A 14 4.09 -4.26 3.55
CA LEU A 14 3.74 -3.06 4.32
C LEU A 14 3.32 -3.45 5.73
N VAL A 15 3.31 -2.48 6.64
CA VAL A 15 2.80 -2.67 7.99
C VAL A 15 1.46 -1.96 8.12
N LYS A 16 0.45 -2.69 8.58
CA LYS A 16 -0.90 -2.23 8.90
C LYS A 16 -1.08 -2.30 10.42
N LEU A 17 -1.79 -1.35 11.01
CA LEU A 17 -2.26 -1.52 12.39
C LEU A 17 -3.51 -2.42 12.39
N GLY A 18 -3.38 -3.64 12.87
CA GLY A 18 -4.48 -4.58 13.12
C GLY A 18 -5.06 -4.42 14.52
N GLU A 19 -6.04 -5.25 14.86
CA GLU A 19 -6.79 -5.16 16.14
C GLU A 19 -5.90 -5.43 17.36
N THR A 20 -4.83 -6.20 17.20
CA THR A 20 -3.91 -6.61 18.28
C THR A 20 -2.55 -5.94 18.19
N GLY A 21 -2.31 -5.11 17.17
CA GLY A 21 -1.04 -4.43 16.95
C GLY A 21 -0.59 -4.41 15.49
N PRO A 22 0.69 -4.10 15.23
CA PRO A 22 1.24 -4.03 13.88
C PRO A 22 1.26 -5.42 13.20
N GLU A 23 0.65 -5.50 12.02
CA GLU A 23 0.60 -6.70 11.17
C GLU A 23 1.37 -6.44 9.87
N GLN A 24 2.15 -7.42 9.43
CA GLN A 24 2.75 -7.38 8.10
C GLN A 24 1.71 -7.80 7.06
N VAL A 25 1.62 -7.04 5.97
CA VAL A 25 0.67 -7.29 4.90
C VAL A 25 1.38 -7.19 3.56
N ASP A 26 1.17 -8.20 2.72
CA ASP A 26 1.64 -8.21 1.34
C ASP A 26 0.74 -7.36 0.44
N LEU A 27 1.35 -6.43 -0.31
CA LEU A 27 0.65 -5.56 -1.24
C LEU A 27 0.02 -6.33 -2.41
N ALA A 28 0.65 -7.41 -2.87
CA ALA A 28 0.10 -8.21 -3.96
C ALA A 28 -1.17 -8.95 -3.51
N GLY A 29 -1.15 -9.55 -2.32
CA GLY A 29 -2.33 -10.15 -1.69
C GLY A 29 -3.46 -9.15 -1.45
N LEU A 30 -3.16 -7.91 -1.06
CA LEU A 30 -4.17 -6.86 -0.84
C LEU A 30 -4.86 -6.38 -2.12
N THR A 31 -4.13 -6.36 -3.23
CA THR A 31 -4.59 -5.78 -4.51
C THR A 31 -5.13 -6.84 -5.47
N ALA A 32 -4.84 -8.12 -5.26
CA ALA A 32 -5.27 -9.22 -6.13
C ALA A 32 -6.80 -9.28 -6.29
N GLY A 33 -7.25 -9.27 -7.56
CA GLY A 33 -8.67 -9.43 -7.92
C GLY A 33 -9.57 -8.27 -7.51
N ARG A 34 -9.01 -7.11 -7.14
CA ARG A 34 -9.75 -5.95 -6.67
C ARG A 34 -9.34 -4.70 -7.44
N ASN A 35 -10.30 -3.79 -7.65
CA ASN A 35 -10.00 -2.45 -8.09
C ASN A 35 -9.62 -1.62 -6.87
N VAL A 36 -8.36 -1.19 -6.80
CA VAL A 36 -7.79 -0.50 -5.64
C VAL A 36 -7.21 0.84 -6.07
N VAL A 37 -7.43 1.88 -5.27
CA VAL A 37 -6.78 3.18 -5.39
C VAL A 37 -5.85 3.36 -4.20
N ILE A 38 -4.60 3.72 -4.45
CA ILE A 38 -3.57 3.92 -3.42
C ILE A 38 -3.24 5.41 -3.36
N PHE A 39 -3.31 5.98 -2.15
CA PHE A 39 -2.93 7.36 -1.88
C PHE A 39 -1.68 7.37 -1.00
N ALA A 40 -0.67 8.14 -1.40
CA ALA A 40 0.52 8.39 -0.60
C ALA A 40 0.47 9.83 -0.09
N VAL A 41 0.72 10.02 1.21
CA VAL A 41 0.76 11.33 1.88
C VAL A 41 2.16 11.56 2.48
N PRO A 42 2.60 12.82 2.66
CA PRO A 42 3.95 13.12 3.14
C PRO A 42 4.27 12.57 4.53
N GLY A 43 3.30 12.56 5.43
CA GLY A 43 3.48 12.04 6.79
C GLY A 43 2.20 12.11 7.62
N ALA A 44 2.20 11.40 8.74
CA ALA A 44 1.15 11.56 9.73
C ALA A 44 1.29 12.93 10.40
N PHE A 45 0.16 13.61 10.64
CA PHE A 45 0.10 14.91 11.32
C PHE A 45 0.84 16.09 10.64
N THR A 46 1.17 15.96 9.35
CA THR A 46 1.72 17.09 8.57
C THR A 46 0.58 17.91 7.94
N PRO A 47 0.66 19.26 7.91
CA PRO A 47 -0.29 20.07 7.14
C PRO A 47 -0.30 19.63 5.67
N THR A 48 -1.49 19.53 5.09
CA THR A 48 -1.71 19.23 3.66
C THR A 48 -1.59 20.46 2.81
#